data_AF-A0A8H4BM50-F1
#
_entry.id   AF-A0A8H4BM50-F1
#
_cell.length_a   1.000
_cell.length_b   1.000
_cell.length_c   1.000
_cell.angle_alpha   90.00
_cell.angle_beta   90.00
_cell.angle_gamma   90.00
#
_symmetry.space_group_name_H-M   'P 1'
#
loop_
_entity.id
_entity.type
_entity.pdbx_description
1 polymer ?
#
loop_
_entity_poly.entity_id
_entity_poly.type
_entity_poly.pdbx_seq_one_letter_code
_entity_poly.pdbx_strand_id
1 'polypeptide(L)'
;QTRTPWSSEEDQLLQQGYSQGLSWAMISTVYLPHRSRGCCWGRFKTLQAKSLEQREWSDSEDRLLMLAIKKNSRLFKQAWKAVAQDMGNRNWKECEMRSTKV
;
A
#
# COMPACT_ATOMS: atom_id res chain seq x y z
N GLN A 1 -29.08 6.27 0.91
CA GLN A 1 -28.14 6.40 -0.22
C GLN A 1 -27.64 5.00 -0.54
N THR A 2 -28.14 4.39 -1.61
CA THR A 2 -27.80 3.02 -2.00
C THR A 2 -26.35 3.00 -2.48
N ARG A 3 -25.50 2.16 -1.87
CA ARG A 3 -24.12 1.94 -2.32
C ARG A 3 -24.18 1.12 -3.61
N THR A 4 -24.30 1.77 -4.76
CA THR A 4 -24.25 1.07 -6.05
C THR A 4 -22.87 0.40 -6.18
N PRO A 5 -22.80 -0.94 -6.31
CA PRO A 5 -21.53 -1.66 -6.44
C PRO A 5 -20.83 -1.24 -7.74
N TRP A 6 -19.50 -1.31 -7.75
CA TRP A 6 -18.69 -1.05 -8.95
C TRP A 6 -18.65 -2.29 -9.84
N SER A 7 -18.87 -2.11 -11.14
CA SER A 7 -18.70 -3.17 -12.14
C SER A 7 -17.25 -3.23 -12.67
N SER A 8 -16.90 -4.35 -13.29
CA SER A 8 -15.60 -4.53 -13.93
C SER A 8 -15.38 -3.55 -15.08
N GLU A 9 -16.43 -3.25 -15.84
CA GLU A 9 -16.42 -2.27 -16.93
C GLU A 9 -16.16 -0.85 -16.39
N GLU A 10 -16.78 -0.49 -15.27
CA GLU A 10 -16.51 0.79 -14.62
C GLU A 10 -15.06 0.90 -14.14
N ASP A 11 -14.50 -0.19 -13.61
CA ASP A 11 -13.09 -0.23 -13.21
C ASP A 11 -12.15 -0.07 -14.41
N GLN A 12 -12.48 -0.68 -15.55
CA GLN A 12 -11.73 -0.53 -16.81
C GLN A 12 -11.78 0.91 -17.31
N LEU A 13 -12.96 1.53 -17.34
CA LEU A 13 -13.14 2.92 -17.75
C LEU A 13 -12.40 3.89 -16.82
N LEU A 14 -12.43 3.64 -15.51
CA LEU A 14 -11.67 4.40 -14.52
C LEU A 14 -10.15 4.30 -14.76
N GLN A 15 -9.64 3.10 -15.02
CA GLN A 15 -8.23 2.87 -15.34
C GLN A 15 -7.83 3.51 -16.67
N GLN A 16 -8.69 3.42 -17.69
CA GLN A 16 -8.47 4.03 -19.01
C GLN A 16 -8.42 5.57 -18.92
N GLY A 17 -9.29 6.19 -18.12
CA GLY A 17 -9.25 7.63 -17.91
C GLY A 17 -7.98 8.07 -17.16
N TYR A 18 -7.55 7.26 -16.17
CA TYR A 18 -6.31 7.50 -15.44
C TYR A 18 -5.06 7.37 -16.34
N SER A 19 -5.00 6.34 -17.21
CA SER A 19 -3.86 6.13 -18.11
C SER A 19 -3.72 7.23 -19.18
N GLN A 20 -4.82 7.88 -19.53
CA GLN A 20 -4.83 9.07 -20.40
C GLN A 20 -4.42 10.37 -19.67
N GLY A 21 -4.15 10.32 -18.37
CA GLY A 21 -3.76 11.49 -17.59
C GLY A 21 -4.92 12.44 -17.25
N LEU A 22 -6.17 11.97 -17.30
CA LEU A 22 -7.34 12.80 -16.99
C LEU A 22 -7.48 13.04 -15.48
N SER A 23 -8.03 14.20 -15.12
CA SER A 23 -8.43 14.47 -13.74
C SER A 23 -9.64 13.63 -13.31
N TRP A 24 -9.81 13.38 -12.02
CA TRP A 24 -10.97 12.63 -11.50
C TRP A 24 -12.32 13.26 -11.87
N ALA A 25 -12.37 14.60 -11.98
CA ALA A 25 -13.56 15.30 -12.44
C ALA A 25 -13.85 14.98 -13.91
N MET A 26 -12.82 15.00 -14.77
CA MET A 26 -12.95 14.63 -16.18
C MET A 26 -13.34 13.16 -16.36
N ILE A 27 -12.75 12.24 -15.59
CA ILE A 27 -13.11 10.81 -15.64
C ILE A 27 -14.58 10.62 -15.24
N SER A 28 -15.01 11.29 -14.18
CA SER A 28 -16.40 11.32 -13.73
C SER A 28 -17.33 11.87 -14.82
N THR A 29 -16.98 12.93 -15.54
CA THR A 29 -17.88 13.50 -16.58
C THR A 29 -17.84 12.75 -17.91
N VAL A 30 -16.68 12.23 -18.31
CA VAL A 30 -16.45 11.65 -19.65
C VAL A 30 -16.79 10.16 -19.69
N TYR A 31 -16.40 9.41 -18.65
CA TYR A 31 -16.49 7.95 -18.64
C TYR A 31 -17.54 7.42 -17.66
N LEU A 32 -17.77 8.11 -16.54
CA LEU A 32 -18.60 7.60 -15.44
C LEU A 32 -19.56 8.67 -14.90
N PRO A 33 -20.49 9.21 -15.73
CA PRO A 33 -21.32 10.36 -15.39
C PRO A 33 -22.23 10.14 -14.16
N HIS A 34 -22.50 8.88 -13.82
CA HIS A 34 -23.26 8.47 -12.63
C HIS A 34 -22.39 8.29 -11.37
N ARG A 35 -21.06 8.41 -11.48
CA ARG A 35 -20.12 8.35 -10.35
C ARG A 35 -19.53 9.73 -10.12
N SER A 36 -19.56 10.22 -8.88
CA SER A 36 -18.89 11.48 -8.54
C SER A 36 -17.36 11.36 -8.66
N ARG A 37 -16.67 12.50 -8.81
CA ARG A 37 -15.20 12.57 -8.73
C ARG A 37 -14.62 11.87 -7.50
N GLY A 38 -15.31 11.96 -6.36
CA GLY A 38 -14.87 11.38 -5.09
C GLY A 38 -15.01 9.87 -5.09
N CYS A 39 -16.08 9.34 -5.71
CA CYS A 39 -16.25 7.91 -5.93
C CYS A 39 -15.13 7.35 -6.82
N CYS A 40 -14.79 8.04 -7.91
CA CYS A 40 -13.72 7.63 -8.82
C CYS A 40 -12.36 7.52 -8.11
N TRP A 41 -11.96 8.58 -7.39
CA TRP A 41 -10.72 8.55 -6.61
C TRP A 41 -10.72 7.47 -5.52
N GLY A 42 -11.83 7.36 -4.77
CA GLY A 42 -11.97 6.36 -3.72
C GLY A 42 -11.82 4.94 -4.27
N ARG A 43 -12.49 4.63 -5.38
CA ARG A 43 -12.38 3.33 -6.05
C ARG A 43 -10.98 3.06 -6.57
N PHE A 44 -10.36 4.05 -7.21
CA PHE A 44 -9.00 3.90 -7.74
C PHE A 44 -8.00 3.52 -6.66
N LYS A 45 -8.09 4.12 -5.47
CA LYS A 45 -7.25 3.72 -4.32
C LYS A 45 -7.52 2.29 -3.87
N THR A 46 -8.79 1.87 -3.81
CA THR A 46 -9.15 0.49 -3.48
C THR A 46 -8.58 -0.51 -4.50
N LEU A 47 -8.64 -0.19 -5.80
CA LEU A 47 -8.07 -1.03 -6.85
C LEU A 47 -6.54 -1.11 -6.75
N GLN A 48 -5.87 0.01 -6.47
CA GLN A 48 -4.42 0.00 -6.25
C GLN A 48 -4.02 -0.83 -5.03
N ALA A 49 -4.71 -0.65 -3.89
CA ALA A 49 -4.42 -1.43 -2.68
C ALA A 49 -4.58 -2.93 -2.95
N LYS A 50 -5.68 -3.33 -3.61
CA LYS A 50 -5.91 -4.72 -4.01
C LYS A 50 -4.82 -5.24 -4.96
N SER A 51 -4.38 -4.43 -5.92
CA SER A 51 -3.29 -4.81 -6.83
C SER A 51 -1.95 -5.00 -6.11
N LEU A 52 -1.68 -4.23 -5.05
CA LEU A 52 -0.47 -4.39 -4.24
C LEU A 52 -0.53 -5.65 -3.39
N GLU A 53 -1.69 -5.95 -2.80
CA GLU A 53 -1.91 -7.18 -2.02
C GLU A 53 -1.80 -8.44 -2.89
N GLN A 54 -2.22 -8.36 -4.15
CA GLN A 54 -2.18 -9.47 -5.11
C GLN A 54 -0.84 -9.62 -5.82
N ARG A 55 0.11 -8.69 -5.62
CA ARG A 55 1.43 -8.79 -6.24
C ARG A 55 2.26 -9.80 -5.47
N GLU A 56 2.38 -11.00 -6.04
CA GLU A 56 3.33 -12.01 -5.60
C GLU A 56 4.76 -11.44 -5.68
N TRP A 57 5.56 -11.70 -4.66
CA TRP A 57 6.98 -11.39 -4.67
C TRP A 57 7.71 -12.41 -5.55
N SER A 58 8.54 -11.91 -6.46
CA SER A 58 9.43 -12.77 -7.24
C SER A 58 10.71 -13.12 -6.46
N ASP A 59 11.34 -14.25 -6.79
CA ASP A 59 12.60 -14.67 -6.18
C ASP A 59 13.73 -13.63 -6.30
N SER A 60 13.70 -12.79 -7.34
CA SER A 60 14.70 -11.73 -7.53
C SER A 60 14.41 -10.52 -6.63
N GLU A 61 13.15 -10.16 -6.45
CA GLU A 61 12.72 -9.13 -5.50
C GLU A 61 13.04 -9.55 -4.06
N ASP A 62 12.78 -10.81 -3.69
CA ASP A 62 13.16 -11.34 -2.37
C ASP A 62 14.67 -11.30 -2.16
N ARG A 63 15.46 -11.68 -3.16
CA ARG A 63 16.92 -11.58 -3.08
C ARG A 63 17.39 -10.15 -2.86
N LEU A 64 16.81 -9.19 -3.59
CA LEU A 64 17.13 -7.77 -3.42
C LEU A 64 16.70 -7.26 -2.04
N LEU A 65 15.52 -7.66 -1.57
CA LEU A 65 15.01 -7.33 -0.24
C LEU A 65 15.97 -7.83 0.85
N MET A 66 16.40 -9.09 0.78
CA MET A 66 17.33 -9.68 1.75
C MET A 66 18.69 -8.98 1.74
N LEU A 67 19.21 -8.61 0.57
CA LEU A 67 20.44 -7.82 0.45
C LEU A 67 20.28 -6.43 1.08
N ALA A 68 19.15 -5.76 0.84
CA ALA A 68 18.83 -4.46 1.43
C ALA A 68 18.72 -4.54 2.96
N ILE A 69 18.04 -5.57 3.50
CA ILE A 69 17.94 -5.82 4.94
C ILE A 69 19.34 -6.00 5.54
N LYS A 70 20.18 -6.86 4.92
CA LYS A 70 21.55 -7.11 5.40
C LYS A 70 22.39 -5.83 5.41
N LYS A 71 22.31 -5.03 4.33
CA LYS A 71 23.01 -3.74 4.20
C LYS A 71 22.61 -2.75 5.30
N ASN A 72 21.33 -2.73 5.67
CA ASN A 72 20.78 -1.78 6.65
C ASN A 72 20.68 -2.34 8.08
N SER A 73 21.20 -3.55 8.35
CA SER A 73 21.18 -4.22 9.66
C SER A 73 21.61 -3.34 10.84
N ARG A 74 22.58 -2.45 10.64
CA ARG A 74 23.04 -1.51 11.68
C ARG A 74 21.97 -0.48 12.07
N LEU A 75 21.19 0.02 11.11
CA LEU A 75 20.12 0.99 11.36
C LEU A 75 19.00 0.36 12.17
N PHE A 76 18.59 -0.86 11.80
CA PHE A 76 17.57 -1.61 12.55
C PHE A 76 18.00 -1.86 14.00
N LYS A 77 19.27 -2.25 14.20
CA LYS A 77 19.83 -2.40 15.56
C LYS A 77 19.81 -1.10 16.36
N GLN A 78 20.11 0.04 15.74
CA GLN A 78 20.05 1.34 16.41
C GLN A 78 18.61 1.73 16.76
N ALA A 79 17.65 1.50 15.86
CA ALA A 79 16.24 1.72 16.12
C ALA A 79 15.74 0.88 17.31
N TRP A 80 16.07 -0.40 17.36
CA TRP A 80 15.69 -1.26 18.50
C TRP A 80 16.36 -0.88 19.81
N LYS A 81 17.57 -0.29 19.75
CA LYS A 81 18.19 0.28 20.96
C LYS A 81 17.43 1.48 21.49
N ALA A 82 16.91 2.35 20.63
CA ALA A 82 16.05 3.45 21.05
C ALA A 82 14.75 2.94 21.68
N VAL A 83 14.09 1.95 21.05
CA VAL A 83 12.89 1.30 21.62
C VAL A 83 13.17 0.70 23.00
N ALA A 84 14.32 0.02 23.15
CA ALA A 84 14.73 -0.55 24.44
C ALA A 84 14.96 0.52 25.52
N GLN A 85 15.47 1.69 25.15
CA GLN A 85 15.64 2.83 26.07
C GLN A 85 14.29 3.33 26.57
N ASP A 86 13.29 3.45 25.69
CA ASP A 86 11.94 3.88 26.07
C ASP A 86 11.23 2.86 26.97
N MET A 87 11.53 1.56 26.79
CA MET A 87 10.99 0.48 27.63
C MET A 87 11.66 0.39 29.02
N GLY A 88 12.85 0.95 29.18
CA GLY A 88 13.58 1.08 30.46
C GLY A 88 14.15 -0.22 31.07
N ASN A 89 13.54 -1.38 30.83
CA ASN A 89 13.91 -2.65 31.48
C ASN A 89 14.18 -3.83 30.53
N ARG A 90 14.13 -3.62 29.21
CA ARG A 90 14.37 -4.66 28.20
C ARG A 90 15.53 -4.28 27.30
N ASN A 91 16.28 -5.28 26.85
CA ASN A 91 17.30 -5.04 25.84
C ASN A 91 16.70 -5.04 24.43
N TRP A 92 17.44 -4.48 23.48
CA TRP A 92 16.98 -4.30 22.09
C TRP A 92 16.64 -5.62 21.38
N LYS A 93 17.32 -6.74 21.70
CA LYS A 93 17.02 -8.05 21.11
C LYS A 93 15.71 -8.64 21.64
N GLU A 94 15.41 -8.42 22.93
CA GLU A 94 14.13 -8.83 23.52
C GLU A 94 12.96 -8.08 22.87
N CYS A 95 13.12 -6.77 22.63
CA CYS A 95 12.11 -5.94 21.97
C CYS A 95 11.89 -6.39 20.51
N GLU A 96 12.97 -6.58 19.76
CA GLU A 96 12.94 -7.07 18.39
C GLU A 96 12.23 -8.44 18.30
N MET A 97 12.64 -9.40 19.13
CA MET A 97 12.04 -10.74 19.14
C MET A 97 10.57 -10.75 19.56
N ARG A 98 10.17 -9.87 20.49
CA ARG A 98 8.76 -9.80 20.90
C ARG A 98 7.88 -9.23 19.79
N SER A 99 8.39 -8.27 19.01
CA SER A 99 7.63 -7.58 17.97
C SER A 99 7.13 -8.50 16.85
N THR A 100 7.83 -9.60 16.58
CA THR A 100 7.40 -10.58 15.57
C THR A 100 6.29 -11.52 16.07
N LYS A 101 5.93 -11.44 17.35
CA LYS A 101 4.93 -12.28 18.04
C LYS A 101 3.71 -11.48 18.53
N VAL A 102 3.63 -10.18 18.23
CA VAL A 102 2.49 -9.31 18.54
C VAL A 102 1.72 -9.11 17.24
#